data_AF-A0A453MDK5-F1
#
_entry.id   AF-A0A453MDK5-F1
#
_cell.length_a   1.000
_cell.length_b   1.000
_cell.length_c   1.000
_cell.angle_alpha   90.00
_cell.angle_beta   90.00
_cell.angle_gamma   90.00
#
_symmetry.space_group_name_H-M   'P 1'
#
loop_
_entity.id
_entity.type
_entity.pdbx_description
1 polymer ?
#
loop_
_entity_poly.entity_id
_entity_poly.type
_entity_poly.pdbx_seq_one_letter_code
_entity_poly.pdbx_strand_id
1 'polypeptide(L)'
;MGRSAPVFQALLVFLTIIETQWSSVSGMYCADMASTVYRPHSVTITEFGAVGDGVTLNTKAFQNAIFYLNSFADKGGAQLFVPAGRWLTGGFSLISHLTLSLDKDAVIIGSPHSSDWPVIDPLPSYGRGRELPGGRHQSLIFGSHLTDVIITGANGTIDGQGAIWWDWFYNNTLNYTRPHLVELMYSTNVVISNLTFKNSPFWNIHPVYCRLVF
;
A
#
# COMPACT_ATOMS: atom_id res chain seq x y z
N MET A 1 71.78 -47.46 33.94
CA MET A 1 71.20 -47.69 32.61
C MET A 1 70.39 -48.98 32.71
N GLY A 2 69.07 -49.08 32.52
CA GLY A 2 68.01 -48.13 32.21
C GLY A 2 66.69 -48.68 32.79
N ARG A 3 65.70 -47.81 32.96
CA ARG A 3 64.34 -48.08 33.46
C ARG A 3 63.36 -47.71 32.36
N SER A 4 62.30 -48.50 32.19
CA SER A 4 60.91 -48.09 31.82
C SER A 4 60.14 -49.35 31.34
N ALA A 5 59.13 -49.90 32.04
CA ALA A 5 57.80 -49.42 32.48
C ALA A 5 56.71 -49.48 31.37
N PRO A 6 55.46 -49.87 31.70
CA PRO A 6 54.54 -50.54 30.76
C PRO A 6 53.41 -49.64 30.20
N VAL A 7 52.72 -50.20 29.20
CA VAL A 7 51.65 -49.64 28.37
C VAL A 7 50.37 -49.36 29.17
N PHE A 8 49.81 -48.14 29.03
CA PHE A 8 48.45 -47.79 29.43
C PHE A 8 47.66 -47.33 28.19
N GLN A 9 46.49 -47.92 28.01
CA GLN A 9 45.57 -47.70 26.90
C GLN A 9 44.57 -46.59 27.29
N ALA A 10 44.54 -45.50 26.53
CA ALA A 10 43.58 -44.41 26.74
C ALA A 10 42.56 -44.40 25.59
N LEU A 11 41.30 -44.68 25.93
CA LEU A 11 40.15 -44.51 25.03
C LEU A 11 39.62 -43.09 25.21
N LEU A 12 39.80 -42.23 24.20
CA LEU A 12 39.24 -40.87 24.16
C LEU A 12 37.88 -40.90 23.45
N VAL A 13 36.81 -40.65 24.20
CA VAL A 13 35.47 -40.40 23.65
C VAL A 13 35.36 -38.90 23.35
N PHE A 14 35.31 -38.54 22.06
CA PHE A 14 35.02 -37.18 21.64
C PHE A 14 33.51 -36.93 21.69
N LEU A 15 33.06 -36.09 22.63
CA LEU A 15 31.73 -35.49 22.60
C LEU A 15 31.75 -34.31 21.61
N THR A 16 31.13 -34.48 20.45
CA THR A 16 30.84 -33.37 19.54
C THR A 16 29.62 -32.62 20.05
N ILE A 17 29.83 -31.42 20.59
CA ILE A 17 28.75 -30.46 20.86
C ILE A 17 28.34 -29.90 19.49
N ILE A 18 27.18 -30.32 18.98
CA ILE A 18 26.55 -29.66 17.84
C ILE A 18 25.89 -28.40 18.41
N GLU A 19 26.55 -27.26 18.29
CA GLU A 19 25.87 -25.98 18.41
C GLU A 19 24.96 -25.81 17.18
N THR A 20 23.68 -26.14 17.35
CA THR A 20 22.64 -25.68 16.44
C THR A 20 22.62 -24.15 16.48
N GLN A 21 23.24 -23.52 15.49
CA GLN A 21 23.02 -22.12 15.21
C GLN A 21 21.55 -21.95 14.85
N TRP A 22 20.76 -21.40 15.77
CA TRP A 22 19.51 -20.75 15.41
C TRP A 22 19.89 -19.56 14.54
N SER A 23 19.67 -19.68 13.23
CA SER A 23 19.58 -18.52 12.36
C SER A 23 18.48 -17.63 12.93
N SER A 24 18.89 -16.54 13.56
CA SER A 24 18.00 -15.44 13.88
C SER A 24 17.38 -14.99 12.57
N VAL A 25 16.08 -15.23 12.41
CA VAL A 25 15.29 -14.54 11.40
C VAL A 25 15.34 -13.08 11.80
N SER A 26 16.30 -12.34 11.25
CA SER A 26 16.39 -10.89 11.37
C SER A 26 15.03 -10.35 10.93
N GLY A 27 14.26 -9.80 11.87
CA GLY A 27 13.06 -9.07 11.54
C GLY A 27 13.43 -8.00 10.53
N MET A 28 12.91 -8.11 9.32
CA MET A 28 13.04 -7.05 8.32
C MET A 28 12.37 -5.81 8.90
N TYR A 29 13.17 -4.80 9.22
CA TYR A 29 12.66 -3.51 9.65
C TYR A 29 11.85 -2.89 8.50
N CYS A 30 10.80 -2.11 8.79
CA CYS A 30 9.95 -1.49 7.76
C CYS A 30 10.77 -0.69 6.71
N ALA A 31 11.90 -0.10 7.13
CA ALA A 31 12.85 0.58 6.25
C ALA A 31 13.54 -0.34 5.22
N ASP A 32 13.79 -1.62 5.54
CA ASP A 32 14.39 -2.59 4.62
C ASP A 32 13.38 -3.05 3.55
N MET A 33 12.09 -3.14 3.87
CA MET A 33 11.09 -3.57 2.87
C MET A 33 10.77 -2.51 1.83
N ALA A 34 10.74 -1.23 2.22
CA ALA A 34 10.49 -0.14 1.28
C ALA A 34 11.67 0.13 0.34
N SER A 35 12.91 -0.08 0.80
CA SER A 35 14.12 0.26 0.03
C SER A 35 14.64 -0.84 -0.90
N THR A 36 14.15 -2.08 -0.78
CA THR A 36 14.72 -3.25 -1.49
C THR A 36 13.92 -3.74 -2.70
N VAL A 37 12.71 -3.22 -2.94
CA VAL A 37 11.87 -3.69 -4.06
C VAL A 37 12.09 -2.85 -5.30
N TYR A 38 12.95 -3.34 -6.20
CA TYR A 38 13.16 -2.79 -7.53
C TYR A 38 12.05 -3.28 -8.49
N ARG A 39 11.30 -2.34 -9.09
CA ARG A 39 10.35 -2.63 -10.18
C ARG A 39 11.05 -2.43 -11.53
N PRO A 40 11.18 -3.47 -12.39
CA PRO A 40 11.90 -3.34 -13.66
C PRO A 40 11.27 -2.37 -14.66
N HIS A 41 9.97 -2.10 -14.51
CA HIS A 41 9.22 -1.23 -15.39
C HIS A 41 8.62 -0.06 -14.61
N SER A 42 8.68 1.15 -15.16
CA SER A 42 8.18 2.37 -14.54
C SER A 42 7.64 3.32 -15.61
N VAL A 43 6.53 3.98 -15.30
CA VAL A 43 5.91 5.02 -16.12
C VAL A 43 5.47 6.19 -15.24
N THR A 44 5.42 7.39 -15.80
CA THR A 44 4.81 8.55 -15.13
C THR A 44 3.34 8.71 -15.51
N ILE A 45 2.52 9.20 -14.58
CA ILE A 45 1.09 9.44 -14.81
C ILE A 45 0.82 10.39 -16.01
N THR A 46 1.77 11.27 -16.33
CA THR A 46 1.68 12.20 -17.47
C THR A 46 1.72 11.50 -18.83
N GLU A 47 2.32 10.30 -18.94
CA GLU A 47 2.30 9.49 -20.17
C GLU A 47 0.88 9.04 -20.54
N PHE A 48 -0.05 9.07 -19.58
CA PHE A 48 -1.45 8.69 -19.75
C PHE A 48 -2.39 9.91 -19.86
N GLY A 49 -1.82 11.09 -20.14
CA GLY A 49 -2.57 12.32 -20.39
C GLY A 49 -3.03 13.04 -19.12
N ALA A 50 -2.48 12.70 -17.95
CA ALA A 50 -2.79 13.44 -16.74
C ALA A 50 -2.19 14.86 -16.74
N VAL A 51 -2.93 15.80 -16.17
CA VAL A 51 -2.54 17.20 -16.02
C VAL A 51 -2.49 17.56 -14.54
N GLY A 52 -1.31 18.02 -14.09
CA GLY A 52 -1.00 18.31 -12.69
C GLY A 52 -1.41 19.71 -12.21
N ASP A 53 -2.52 20.26 -12.73
CA ASP A 53 -3.01 21.62 -12.48
C ASP A 53 -3.92 21.75 -11.24
N GLY A 54 -4.32 20.63 -10.64
CA GLY A 54 -5.23 20.55 -9.50
C GLY A 54 -6.70 20.76 -9.84
N VAL A 55 -7.06 20.81 -11.13
CA VAL A 55 -8.42 21.07 -11.64
C VAL A 55 -8.87 20.00 -12.63
N THR A 56 -7.97 19.50 -13.48
CA THR A 56 -8.26 18.45 -14.45
C THR A 56 -8.53 17.12 -13.73
N LEU A 57 -9.66 16.49 -14.03
CA LEU A 57 -10.02 15.19 -13.45
C LEU A 57 -9.22 14.05 -14.12
N ASN A 58 -8.22 13.55 -13.40
CA ASN A 58 -7.23 12.58 -13.88
C ASN A 58 -7.64 11.12 -13.67
N THR A 59 -8.88 10.82 -13.23
CA THR A 59 -9.33 9.46 -12.89
C THR A 59 -9.07 8.46 -14.01
N LYS A 60 -9.34 8.85 -15.27
CA LYS A 60 -9.09 7.99 -16.44
C LYS A 60 -7.60 7.77 -16.70
N ALA A 61 -6.76 8.78 -16.47
CA ALA A 61 -5.31 8.64 -16.62
C ALA A 61 -4.76 7.63 -15.60
N PHE A 62 -5.19 7.70 -14.34
CA PHE A 62 -4.83 6.70 -13.32
C PHE A 62 -5.29 5.29 -13.69
N GLN A 63 -6.56 5.15 -14.10
CA GLN A 63 -7.11 3.85 -14.51
C GLN A 63 -6.35 3.26 -15.71
N ASN A 64 -6.05 4.07 -16.73
CA ASN A 64 -5.32 3.63 -17.92
C ASN A 64 -3.87 3.25 -17.57
N ALA A 65 -3.19 4.04 -16.73
CA ALA A 65 -1.84 3.74 -16.27
C ALA A 65 -1.80 2.39 -15.53
N ILE A 66 -2.71 2.18 -14.58
CA ILE A 66 -2.78 0.94 -13.80
C ILE A 66 -3.12 -0.25 -14.70
N PHE A 67 -4.07 -0.09 -15.63
CA PHE A 67 -4.39 -1.12 -16.60
C PHE A 67 -3.19 -1.53 -17.44
N TYR A 68 -2.43 -0.56 -17.97
CA TYR A 68 -1.20 -0.82 -18.71
C TYR A 68 -0.16 -1.56 -17.87
N LEU A 69 0.09 -1.07 -16.65
CA LEU A 69 1.09 -1.62 -15.72
C LEU A 69 0.78 -3.07 -15.29
N ASN A 70 -0.49 -3.48 -15.32
CA ASN A 70 -0.88 -4.86 -15.05
C ASN A 70 -0.23 -5.89 -15.98
N SER A 71 0.17 -5.47 -17.18
CA SER A 71 0.90 -6.30 -18.16
C SER A 71 2.32 -6.68 -17.73
N PHE A 72 2.78 -6.16 -16.58
CA PHE A 72 4.10 -6.41 -16.00
C PHE A 72 4.02 -7.11 -14.64
N ALA A 73 2.82 -7.47 -14.16
CA ALA A 73 2.63 -8.12 -12.85
C ALA A 73 3.42 -9.43 -12.73
N ASP A 74 3.51 -10.20 -13.81
CA ASP A 74 4.27 -11.45 -13.91
C ASP A 74 5.76 -11.27 -14.29
N LYS A 75 6.21 -10.02 -14.48
CA LYS A 75 7.57 -9.64 -14.91
C LYS A 75 8.35 -8.89 -13.83
N GLY A 76 8.00 -9.11 -12.57
CA GLY A 76 8.58 -8.40 -11.42
C GLY A 76 7.79 -7.16 -10.97
N GLY A 77 6.64 -6.92 -11.58
CA GLY A 77 5.79 -5.78 -11.27
C GLY A 77 6.24 -4.49 -11.95
N ALA A 78 5.54 -3.41 -11.62
CA ALA A 78 5.82 -2.11 -12.19
C ALA A 78 5.60 -0.97 -11.20
N GLN A 79 6.14 0.20 -11.54
CA GLN A 79 5.98 1.43 -10.80
C GLN A 79 5.14 2.45 -11.57
N LEU A 80 4.17 3.03 -10.88
CA LEU A 80 3.50 4.26 -11.30
C LEU A 80 4.11 5.43 -10.53
N PHE A 81 4.78 6.33 -11.25
CA PHE A 81 5.36 7.54 -10.69
C PHE A 81 4.42 8.74 -10.87
N VAL A 82 4.19 9.49 -9.79
CA VAL A 82 3.40 10.72 -9.78
C VAL A 82 4.36 11.88 -9.48
N PRO A 83 4.70 12.71 -10.48
CA PRO A 83 5.67 13.79 -10.29
C PRO A 83 5.06 14.96 -9.49
N ALA A 84 5.92 15.91 -9.12
CA ALA A 84 5.48 17.18 -8.51
C ALA A 84 4.34 17.82 -9.32
N GLY A 85 3.30 18.28 -8.62
CA GLY A 85 2.06 18.75 -9.25
C GLY A 85 0.83 18.41 -8.42
N ARG A 86 -0.34 18.85 -8.89
CA ARG A 86 -1.62 18.67 -8.21
C ARG A 86 -2.54 17.82 -9.08
N TRP A 87 -2.92 16.64 -8.61
CA TRP A 87 -3.55 15.60 -9.42
C TRP A 87 -4.95 15.31 -8.89
N LEU A 88 -5.95 16.07 -9.35
CA LEU A 88 -7.35 15.83 -9.00
C LEU A 88 -7.84 14.51 -9.58
N THR A 89 -8.44 13.65 -8.77
CA THR A 89 -8.95 12.34 -9.21
C THR A 89 -10.12 11.87 -8.33
N GLY A 90 -11.01 11.08 -8.94
CA GLY A 90 -11.92 10.21 -8.22
C GLY A 90 -11.21 8.97 -7.67
N GLY A 91 -11.99 8.05 -7.10
CA GLY A 91 -11.47 6.78 -6.59
C GLY A 91 -10.90 5.90 -7.69
N PHE A 92 -9.71 5.31 -7.47
CA PHE A 92 -9.10 4.35 -8.38
C PHE A 92 -8.54 3.14 -7.63
N SER A 93 -8.44 2.01 -8.35
CA SER A 93 -8.08 0.71 -7.78
C SER A 93 -6.69 0.29 -8.21
N LEU A 94 -5.84 -0.10 -7.26
CA LEU A 94 -4.51 -0.65 -7.49
C LEU A 94 -4.58 -2.12 -7.93
N ILE A 95 -3.42 -2.64 -8.37
CA ILE A 95 -3.19 -4.04 -8.75
C ILE A 95 -2.04 -4.63 -7.93
N SER A 96 -1.89 -5.96 -7.96
CA SER A 96 -0.74 -6.64 -7.35
C SER A 96 0.57 -6.28 -8.04
N HIS A 97 1.69 -6.39 -7.33
CA HIS A 97 3.04 -6.10 -7.83
C HIS A 97 3.21 -4.65 -8.33
N LEU A 98 2.49 -3.71 -7.71
CA LEU A 98 2.54 -2.29 -8.05
C LEU A 98 3.28 -1.49 -6.98
N THR A 99 4.17 -0.60 -7.42
CA THR A 99 4.67 0.51 -6.61
C THR A 99 4.02 1.81 -7.08
N LEU A 100 3.18 2.44 -6.25
CA LEU A 100 2.74 3.82 -6.45
C LEU A 100 3.71 4.74 -5.70
N SER A 101 4.43 5.59 -6.44
CA SER A 101 5.44 6.50 -5.87
C SER A 101 5.10 7.95 -6.16
N LEU A 102 4.99 8.78 -5.11
CA LEU A 102 4.71 10.21 -5.22
C LEU A 102 5.98 11.01 -4.96
N ASP A 103 6.34 11.88 -5.89
CA ASP A 103 7.48 12.76 -5.73
C ASP A 103 7.26 13.81 -4.63
N LYS A 104 8.34 14.48 -4.24
CA LYS A 104 8.26 15.68 -3.42
C LYS A 104 7.33 16.70 -4.10
N ASP A 105 6.47 17.32 -3.32
CA ASP A 105 5.48 18.32 -3.77
C ASP A 105 4.42 17.79 -4.75
N ALA A 106 4.34 16.46 -4.97
CA ALA A 106 3.19 15.82 -5.60
C ALA A 106 2.00 15.79 -4.62
N VAL A 107 0.81 16.15 -5.10
CA VAL A 107 -0.44 16.12 -4.31
C VAL A 107 -1.51 15.39 -5.10
N ILE A 108 -1.87 14.18 -4.68
CA ILE A 108 -3.10 13.53 -5.15
C ILE A 108 -4.28 14.16 -4.40
N ILE A 109 -5.28 14.65 -5.13
CA ILE A 109 -6.41 15.39 -4.59
C ILE A 109 -7.69 14.60 -4.86
N GLY A 110 -8.44 14.26 -3.82
CA GLY A 110 -9.74 13.61 -3.94
C GLY A 110 -10.81 14.55 -4.48
N SER A 111 -11.57 14.10 -5.49
CA SER A 111 -12.66 14.88 -6.07
C SER A 111 -13.73 15.26 -5.02
N PRO A 112 -14.24 16.50 -5.03
CA PRO A 112 -15.33 16.91 -4.16
C PRO A 112 -16.70 16.37 -4.63
N HIS A 113 -16.79 15.75 -5.81
CA HIS A 113 -18.05 15.22 -6.35
C HIS A 113 -18.22 13.75 -6.00
N SER A 114 -19.28 13.40 -5.27
CA SER A 114 -19.54 12.01 -4.85
C SER A 114 -19.73 11.04 -6.01
N SER A 115 -20.13 11.52 -7.20
CA SER A 115 -20.22 10.73 -8.43
C SER A 115 -18.88 10.17 -8.93
N ASP A 116 -17.77 10.79 -8.53
CA ASP A 116 -16.42 10.36 -8.93
C ASP A 116 -15.88 9.23 -8.03
N TRP A 117 -16.67 8.80 -7.05
CA TRP A 117 -16.33 7.76 -6.08
C TRP A 117 -17.31 6.60 -6.25
N PRO A 118 -16.91 5.51 -6.91
CA PRO A 118 -17.78 4.35 -7.14
C PRO A 118 -18.44 3.87 -5.86
N VAL A 119 -19.69 3.42 -5.93
CA VAL A 119 -20.37 2.81 -4.79
C VAL A 119 -20.12 1.31 -4.82
N ILE A 120 -19.59 0.79 -3.72
CA ILE A 120 -19.29 -0.64 -3.51
C ILE A 120 -20.04 -1.16 -2.30
N ASP A 121 -20.11 -2.49 -2.19
CA ASP A 121 -20.73 -3.14 -1.05
C ASP A 121 -20.05 -2.75 0.27
N PRO A 122 -20.80 -2.73 1.38
CA PRO A 122 -20.22 -2.51 2.70
C PRO A 122 -19.22 -3.63 3.03
N LEU A 123 -18.27 -3.33 3.91
CA LEU A 123 -17.37 -4.37 4.42
C LEU A 123 -18.17 -5.46 5.13
N PRO A 124 -17.79 -6.75 5.02
CA PRO A 124 -18.49 -7.81 5.75
C PRO A 124 -18.60 -7.58 7.26
N SER A 125 -17.59 -6.93 7.86
CA SER A 125 -17.61 -6.55 9.29
C SER A 125 -18.62 -5.46 9.65
N TYR A 126 -19.11 -4.68 8.68
CA TYR A 126 -20.09 -3.63 8.91
C TYR A 126 -21.53 -4.15 8.96
N GLY A 127 -21.76 -5.39 8.51
CA GLY A 127 -23.11 -5.96 8.45
C GLY A 127 -24.02 -5.15 7.51
N ARG A 128 -24.95 -4.36 8.08
CA ARG A 128 -25.92 -3.59 7.28
C ARG A 128 -25.34 -2.33 6.64
N GLY A 129 -24.14 -1.91 7.01
CA GLY A 129 -23.53 -0.63 6.62
C GLY A 129 -22.90 0.05 7.84
N ARG A 130 -22.11 1.11 7.63
CA ARG A 130 -21.36 1.76 8.72
C ARG A 130 -22.02 3.03 9.23
N GLU A 131 -22.18 4.01 8.35
CA GLU A 131 -22.82 5.29 8.66
C GLU A 131 -24.27 5.30 8.18
N LEU A 132 -24.51 4.66 7.04
CA LEU A 132 -25.81 4.46 6.44
C LEU A 132 -25.98 2.98 6.07
N PRO A 133 -27.22 2.47 6.05
CA PRO A 133 -27.48 1.14 5.52
C PRO A 133 -27.14 1.07 4.03
N GLY A 134 -26.66 -0.09 3.57
CA GLY A 134 -26.34 -0.35 2.18
C GLY A 134 -24.89 -0.04 1.80
N GLY A 135 -24.69 0.45 0.57
CA GLY A 135 -23.38 0.65 -0.02
C GLY A 135 -22.56 1.78 0.61
N ARG A 136 -21.31 1.86 0.19
CA ARG A 136 -20.35 2.89 0.59
C ARG A 136 -19.59 3.39 -0.64
N HIS A 137 -19.09 4.62 -0.57
CA HIS A 137 -18.14 5.08 -1.57
C HIS A 137 -16.80 4.33 -1.42
N GLN A 138 -16.25 3.88 -2.54
CA GLN A 138 -14.90 3.33 -2.64
C GLN A 138 -13.88 4.38 -2.21
N SER A 139 -12.80 3.97 -1.57
CA SER A 139 -11.71 4.85 -1.12
C SER A 139 -10.94 5.49 -2.28
N LEU A 140 -10.23 6.60 -2.02
CA LEU A 140 -9.52 7.38 -3.06
C LEU A 140 -8.47 6.50 -3.75
N ILE A 141 -7.66 5.83 -2.93
CA ILE A 141 -6.75 4.77 -3.34
C ILE A 141 -7.29 3.48 -2.75
N PHE A 142 -7.77 2.58 -3.61
CA PHE A 142 -8.40 1.33 -3.21
C PHE A 142 -7.63 0.12 -3.72
N GLY A 143 -7.79 -1.03 -3.08
CA GLY A 143 -7.33 -2.31 -3.60
C GLY A 143 -7.98 -3.47 -2.87
N SER A 144 -8.20 -4.59 -3.56
CA SER A 144 -8.75 -5.79 -2.95
C SER A 144 -8.07 -7.04 -3.50
N HIS A 145 -7.78 -8.01 -2.63
CA HIS A 145 -7.10 -9.26 -2.99
C HIS A 145 -5.73 -9.05 -3.65
N LEU A 146 -4.98 -8.04 -3.18
CA LEU A 146 -3.68 -7.68 -3.75
C LEU A 146 -2.54 -8.41 -3.03
N THR A 147 -1.44 -8.62 -3.76
CA THR A 147 -0.17 -9.05 -3.18
C THR A 147 0.94 -8.10 -3.61
N ASP A 148 1.89 -7.83 -2.72
CA ASP A 148 3.11 -7.08 -3.04
C ASP A 148 2.79 -5.68 -3.60
N VAL A 149 2.23 -4.82 -2.75
CA VAL A 149 1.84 -3.45 -3.09
C VAL A 149 2.61 -2.47 -2.23
N ILE A 150 3.20 -1.46 -2.87
CA ILE A 150 3.98 -0.43 -2.20
C ILE A 150 3.37 0.93 -2.55
N ILE A 151 3.01 1.71 -1.53
CA ILE A 151 2.54 3.09 -1.66
C ILE A 151 3.55 3.97 -0.92
N THR A 152 4.41 4.65 -1.66
CA THR A 152 5.56 5.37 -1.11
C THR A 152 5.84 6.68 -1.84
N GLY A 153 6.96 7.34 -1.52
CA GLY A 153 7.34 8.57 -2.19
C GLY A 153 8.47 9.33 -1.51
N ALA A 154 8.73 10.52 -2.04
CA ALA A 154 9.63 11.52 -1.45
C ALA A 154 8.83 12.55 -0.63
N ASN A 155 7.96 12.06 0.27
CA ASN A 155 7.02 12.85 1.08
C ASN A 155 5.96 13.61 0.26
N GLY A 156 5.46 12.97 -0.81
CA GLY A 156 4.25 13.41 -1.50
C GLY A 156 3.01 13.38 -0.61
N THR A 157 1.96 14.10 -1.00
CA THR A 157 0.71 14.25 -0.23
C THR A 157 -0.46 13.54 -0.90
N ILE A 158 -1.29 12.87 -0.11
CA ILE A 158 -2.62 12.43 -0.50
C ILE A 158 -3.63 13.24 0.32
N ASP A 159 -4.39 14.10 -0.35
CA ASP A 159 -5.36 15.04 0.23
C ASP A 159 -6.78 14.66 -0.22
N GLY A 160 -7.62 14.22 0.72
CA GLY A 160 -8.95 13.72 0.40
C GLY A 160 -10.03 14.79 0.23
N GLN A 161 -9.70 16.08 0.43
CA GLN A 161 -10.68 17.18 0.45
C GLN A 161 -11.93 16.89 1.30
N GLY A 162 -11.74 16.29 2.47
CA GLY A 162 -12.78 15.73 3.32
C GLY A 162 -13.85 16.70 3.82
N ALA A 163 -13.63 18.02 3.78
CA ALA A 163 -14.54 19.02 4.32
C ALA A 163 -15.99 18.86 3.81
N ILE A 164 -16.17 18.68 2.49
CA ILE A 164 -17.50 18.50 1.90
C ILE A 164 -18.19 17.22 2.39
N TRP A 165 -17.43 16.15 2.62
CA TRP A 165 -17.94 14.90 3.16
C TRP A 165 -18.34 15.03 4.62
N TRP A 166 -17.59 15.80 5.41
CA TRP A 166 -17.93 16.10 6.80
C TRP A 166 -19.20 16.94 6.87
N ASP A 167 -19.35 17.94 6.01
CA ASP A 167 -20.57 18.74 5.92
C ASP A 167 -21.79 17.88 5.58
N TRP A 168 -21.69 16.99 4.60
CA TRP A 168 -22.78 16.05 4.29
C TRP A 168 -23.10 15.10 5.45
N PHE A 169 -22.09 14.66 6.19
CA PHE A 169 -22.28 13.82 7.38
C PHE A 169 -23.03 14.58 8.48
N TYR A 170 -22.57 15.77 8.87
CA TYR A 170 -23.18 16.56 9.94
C TYR A 170 -24.59 17.06 9.58
N ASN A 171 -24.84 17.30 8.30
CA ASN A 171 -26.16 17.72 7.81
C ASN A 171 -27.11 16.56 7.48
N ASN A 172 -26.67 15.30 7.67
CA ASN A 172 -27.44 14.09 7.33
C ASN A 172 -27.89 14.02 5.85
N THR A 173 -27.05 14.49 4.93
CA THR A 173 -27.33 14.51 3.48
C THR A 173 -26.48 13.51 2.69
N LEU A 174 -25.82 12.57 3.36
CA LEU A 174 -25.11 11.48 2.70
C LEU A 174 -26.10 10.53 2.01
N ASN A 175 -25.77 10.08 0.80
CA ASN A 175 -26.50 9.00 0.14
C ASN A 175 -25.95 7.62 0.49
N TYR A 176 -24.64 7.55 0.76
CA TYR A 176 -23.89 6.33 1.10
C TYR A 176 -22.85 6.63 2.18
N THR A 177 -22.32 5.58 2.82
CA THR A 177 -21.18 5.73 3.76
C THR A 177 -19.99 6.38 3.05
N ARG A 178 -19.30 7.30 3.73
CA ARG A 178 -18.18 8.10 3.19
C ARG A 178 -16.98 7.23 2.80
N PRO A 179 -16.18 7.66 1.81
CA PRO A 179 -14.97 6.95 1.42
C PRO A 179 -13.83 7.12 2.44
N HIS A 180 -12.82 6.27 2.35
CA HIS A 180 -11.54 6.47 3.05
C HIS A 180 -10.50 7.08 2.11
N LEU A 181 -9.36 7.46 2.66
CA LEU A 181 -8.25 7.97 1.85
C LEU A 181 -7.49 6.82 1.17
N VAL A 182 -7.01 5.84 1.95
CA VAL A 182 -6.39 4.62 1.43
C VAL A 182 -7.06 3.41 2.07
N GLU A 183 -7.51 2.45 1.27
CA GLU A 183 -8.08 1.21 1.76
C GLU A 183 -7.65 0.01 0.93
N LEU A 184 -6.98 -0.94 1.59
CA LEU A 184 -6.65 -2.22 1.00
C LEU A 184 -7.41 -3.33 1.73
N MET A 185 -8.07 -4.19 0.97
CA MET A 185 -8.89 -5.29 1.47
C MET A 185 -8.25 -6.63 1.09
N TYR A 186 -8.30 -7.63 1.97
CA TYR A 186 -7.88 -9.01 1.65
C TYR A 186 -6.47 -9.12 1.05
N SER A 187 -5.57 -8.20 1.39
CA SER A 187 -4.29 -8.05 0.71
C SER A 187 -3.13 -8.53 1.58
N THR A 188 -2.05 -8.99 0.96
CA THR A 188 -0.85 -9.45 1.66
C THR A 188 0.39 -8.71 1.18
N ASN A 189 1.35 -8.46 2.08
CA ASN A 189 2.62 -7.81 1.76
C ASN A 189 2.40 -6.40 1.19
N VAL A 190 1.93 -5.51 2.07
CA VAL A 190 1.66 -4.10 1.77
C VAL A 190 2.66 -3.24 2.51
N VAL A 191 3.22 -2.25 1.83
CA VAL A 191 4.07 -1.22 2.44
C VAL A 191 3.47 0.15 2.17
N ILE A 192 3.27 0.95 3.22
CA ILE A 192 2.85 2.35 3.12
C ILE A 192 3.85 3.22 3.88
N SER A 193 4.65 4.01 3.18
CA SER A 193 5.78 4.74 3.80
C SER A 193 6.03 6.10 3.17
N ASN A 194 6.70 7.00 3.88
CA ASN A 194 7.24 8.27 3.35
C ASN A 194 6.22 9.15 2.57
N LEU A 195 5.02 9.29 3.12
CA LEU A 195 3.92 10.07 2.55
C LEU A 195 3.24 10.92 3.62
N THR A 196 2.59 11.98 3.18
CA THR A 196 1.73 12.83 4.00
C THR A 196 0.25 12.57 3.65
N PHE A 197 -0.59 12.30 4.66
CA PHE A 197 -2.03 12.07 4.50
C PHE A 197 -2.81 13.24 5.09
N LYS A 198 -3.74 13.84 4.33
CA LYS A 198 -4.48 15.05 4.75
C LYS A 198 -5.96 14.97 4.40
N ASN A 199 -6.77 15.65 5.22
CA ASN A 199 -8.20 15.90 4.98
C ASN A 199 -8.99 14.66 4.53
N SER A 200 -8.84 13.55 5.23
CA SER A 200 -9.57 12.33 4.90
C SER A 200 -11.09 12.52 5.03
N PRO A 201 -11.90 12.08 4.06
CA PRO A 201 -13.36 12.10 4.17
C PRO A 201 -13.88 11.32 5.38
N PHE A 202 -13.21 10.21 5.72
CA PHE A 202 -13.48 9.40 6.90
C PHE A 202 -12.18 8.83 7.48
N TRP A 203 -11.92 7.52 7.43
CA TRP A 203 -10.64 6.95 7.88
C TRP A 203 -9.48 7.23 6.91
N ASN A 204 -8.28 7.48 7.46
CA ASN A 204 -7.09 7.80 6.65
C ASN A 204 -6.53 6.55 5.96
N ILE A 205 -5.91 5.65 6.71
CA ILE A 205 -5.30 4.43 6.17
C ILE A 205 -6.05 3.25 6.77
N HIS A 206 -6.66 2.43 5.92
CA HIS A 206 -7.56 1.36 6.34
C HIS A 206 -7.21 0.01 5.67
N PRO A 207 -6.17 -0.70 6.15
CA PRO A 207 -5.95 -2.09 5.79
C PRO A 207 -6.94 -2.98 6.54
N VAL A 208 -7.76 -3.74 5.82
CA VAL A 208 -8.76 -4.63 6.41
C VAL A 208 -8.68 -6.03 5.82
N TYR A 209 -8.72 -7.05 6.68
CA TYR A 209 -8.49 -8.45 6.30
C TYR A 209 -7.13 -8.67 5.60
N CYS A 210 -6.16 -7.81 5.92
CA CYS A 210 -4.82 -7.86 5.34
C CYS A 210 -3.85 -8.60 6.26
N ARG A 211 -2.75 -9.07 5.69
CA ARG A 211 -1.65 -9.73 6.40
C ARG A 211 -0.32 -9.14 5.95
N LEU A 212 0.65 -8.95 6.85
CA LEU A 212 1.95 -8.34 6.53
C LEU A 212 1.78 -6.93 5.92
N VAL A 213 1.36 -5.99 6.76
CA VAL A 213 1.22 -4.56 6.40
C VAL A 213 2.24 -3.78 7.23
N PHE A 214 3.04 -2.93 6.56
CA PHE A 214 4.17 -2.23 7.15
C PHE A 214 4.16 -0.73 6.85
#